data_AF-A0A2X4TYH4-F1
#
_entry.id   AF-A0A2X4TYH4-F1
#
_cell.length_a   1.000
_cell.length_b   1.000
_cell.length_c   1.000
_cell.angle_alpha   90.00
_cell.angle_beta   90.00
_cell.angle_gamma   90.00
#
_symmetry.space_group_name_H-M   'P 1'
#
loop_
_entity.id
_entity.type
_entity.pdbx_description
1 polymer ?
#
loop_
_entity_poly.entity_id
_entity_poly.type
_entity_poly.pdbx_seq_one_letter_code
_entity_poly.pdbx_strand_id
1 'polypeptide(L)'
;MVLNAPEGVSITSPQAVRMASGSASVGIISQQNTDISALKRFTVAAGEAVSMLARKAGMKLFAAKGKVEIQAQDDALEAIAKKDVTVTSTEGRIEITAAKDIVLKNLDGSFIQITGKNIILGCEGNVLWKCANAQKMGTANYTSSVPEFPGGYSEYFVAHDEKTGQLAPNTRYRITTSKGDVFSGITDSDGNTAEIFTALSDKIKVELG
;
A
#
# COMPACT_ATOMS: atom_id res chain seq x y z
N MET A 1 26.36 -19.40 -10.35
CA MET A 1 25.84 -19.92 -11.64
C MET A 1 25.55 -18.74 -12.55
N VAL A 2 25.82 -18.85 -13.85
CA VAL A 2 25.49 -17.82 -14.86
C VAL A 2 24.72 -18.49 -15.99
N LEU A 3 23.60 -17.89 -16.39
CA LEU A 3 22.83 -18.27 -17.57
C LEU A 3 22.94 -17.13 -18.58
N ASN A 4 23.47 -17.40 -19.78
CA ASN A 4 23.63 -16.40 -20.83
C ASN A 4 23.18 -17.00 -22.17
N ALA A 5 22.30 -16.30 -22.87
CA ALA A 5 21.81 -16.68 -24.19
C ALA A 5 21.55 -15.39 -25.02
N PRO A 6 22.32 -15.14 -26.10
CA PRO A 6 22.18 -13.93 -26.90
C PRO A 6 20.78 -13.71 -27.51
N GLU A 7 20.05 -14.79 -27.77
CA GLU A 7 18.71 -14.78 -28.35
C GLU A 7 17.59 -14.97 -27.31
N GLY A 8 17.92 -14.99 -26.02
CA GLY A 8 16.95 -14.99 -24.92
C GLY A 8 16.92 -16.27 -24.07
N VAL A 9 16.30 -16.15 -22.91
CA VAL A 9 16.10 -17.23 -21.92
C VAL A 9 14.62 -17.30 -21.55
N SER A 10 14.08 -18.50 -21.45
CA SER A 10 12.72 -18.74 -20.95
C SER A 10 12.74 -19.69 -19.77
N ILE A 11 12.09 -19.30 -18.67
CA ILE A 11 11.88 -20.14 -17.47
C ILE A 11 10.38 -20.36 -17.34
N THR A 12 9.93 -21.58 -17.56
CA THR A 12 8.50 -21.93 -17.57
C THR A 12 8.24 -23.17 -16.73
N SER A 13 7.05 -23.23 -16.14
CA SER A 13 6.58 -24.38 -15.38
C SER A 13 5.05 -24.41 -15.41
N PRO A 14 4.41 -25.59 -15.48
CA PRO A 14 2.97 -25.72 -15.22
C PRO A 14 2.63 -25.51 -13.74
N GLN A 15 3.65 -25.47 -12.87
CA GLN A 15 3.54 -25.19 -11.43
C GLN A 15 4.21 -23.85 -11.11
N ALA A 16 4.40 -23.53 -9.83
CA ALA A 16 5.02 -22.28 -9.39
C ALA A 16 6.49 -22.16 -9.83
N VAL A 17 6.90 -20.92 -10.15
CA VAL A 17 8.30 -20.51 -10.31
C VAL A 17 8.62 -19.53 -9.18
N ARG A 18 9.75 -19.72 -8.50
CA ARG A 18 10.23 -18.79 -7.45
C ARG A 18 11.61 -18.27 -7.79
N MET A 19 11.78 -16.97 -7.62
CA MET A 19 13.06 -16.27 -7.67
C MET A 19 13.26 -15.63 -6.29
N ALA A 20 14.29 -16.05 -5.57
CA ALA A 20 14.51 -15.64 -4.19
C ALA A 20 16.00 -15.44 -3.92
N SER A 21 16.30 -14.51 -3.01
CA SER A 21 17.61 -14.30 -2.42
C SER A 21 17.40 -14.10 -0.92
N GLY A 22 18.09 -14.88 -0.10
CA GLY A 22 17.83 -14.93 1.35
C GLY A 22 18.44 -13.77 2.14
N SER A 23 19.61 -13.28 1.71
CA SER A 23 20.40 -12.27 2.45
C SER A 23 20.78 -11.06 1.59
N ALA A 24 20.28 -11.00 0.36
CA ALA A 24 20.61 -9.96 -0.62
C ALA A 24 19.42 -9.67 -1.53
N SER A 25 19.54 -8.68 -2.42
CA SER A 25 18.44 -8.24 -3.29
C SER A 25 18.24 -9.11 -4.54
N VAL A 26 17.01 -9.11 -5.07
CA VAL A 26 16.70 -9.60 -6.42
C VAL A 26 16.60 -8.39 -7.36
N GLY A 27 17.45 -8.35 -8.39
CA GLY A 27 17.43 -7.31 -9.42
C GLY A 27 16.80 -7.79 -10.72
N ILE A 28 15.88 -7.00 -11.28
CA ILE A 28 15.30 -7.20 -12.63
C ILE A 28 15.59 -5.93 -13.42
N ILE A 29 16.37 -6.06 -14.50
CA ILE A 29 16.80 -4.92 -15.31
C ILE A 29 16.46 -5.21 -16.78
N SER A 30 15.74 -4.27 -17.40
CA SER A 30 15.40 -4.31 -18.83
C SER A 30 15.82 -3.00 -19.50
N GLN A 31 16.37 -3.09 -20.72
CA GLN A 31 16.60 -1.89 -21.53
C GLN A 31 15.29 -1.33 -22.11
N GLN A 32 14.34 -2.23 -22.38
CA GLN A 32 13.00 -1.90 -22.87
C GLN A 32 12.02 -1.95 -21.68
N ASN A 33 10.95 -2.73 -21.77
CA ASN A 33 9.92 -2.84 -20.74
C ASN A 33 10.21 -3.98 -19.75
N THR A 34 9.63 -3.89 -18.57
CA THR A 34 9.41 -5.02 -17.67
C THR A 34 7.91 -5.24 -17.58
N ASP A 35 7.41 -6.28 -18.23
CA ASP A 35 5.99 -6.60 -18.29
C ASP A 35 5.66 -7.76 -17.33
N ILE A 36 4.74 -7.51 -16.38
CA ILE A 36 4.28 -8.52 -15.41
C ILE A 36 2.77 -8.72 -15.62
N SER A 37 2.38 -9.93 -16.03
CA SER A 37 0.98 -10.30 -16.25
C SER A 37 0.55 -11.39 -15.28
N ALA A 38 -0.54 -11.17 -14.54
CA ALA A 38 -1.12 -12.14 -13.63
C ALA A 38 -2.63 -12.26 -13.87
N LEU A 39 -3.14 -13.49 -14.04
CA LEU A 39 -4.58 -13.70 -14.29
C LEU A 39 -5.45 -13.49 -13.04
N LYS A 40 -4.89 -13.76 -11.85
CA LYS A 40 -5.64 -13.66 -10.59
C LYS A 40 -5.32 -12.38 -9.83
N ARG A 41 -4.09 -12.26 -9.33
CA ARG A 41 -3.66 -11.16 -8.46
C ARG A 41 -2.19 -10.82 -8.70
N PHE A 42 -1.86 -9.54 -8.60
CA PHE A 42 -0.50 -9.04 -8.44
C PHE A 42 -0.40 -8.45 -7.02
N THR A 43 0.55 -8.96 -6.23
CA THR A 43 0.72 -8.58 -4.82
C THR A 43 2.18 -8.23 -4.58
N VAL A 44 2.40 -7.09 -3.91
CA VAL A 44 3.72 -6.59 -3.52
C VAL A 44 3.67 -6.28 -2.03
N ALA A 45 4.65 -6.79 -1.31
CA ALA A 45 4.87 -6.49 0.11
C ALA A 45 6.36 -6.24 0.30
N ALA A 46 6.70 -5.24 1.12
CA ALA A 46 8.07 -4.87 1.47
C ALA A 46 8.11 -4.57 2.96
N GLY A 47 9.19 -4.95 3.65
CA GLY A 47 9.33 -4.71 5.09
C GLY A 47 9.60 -3.25 5.45
N GLU A 48 10.17 -2.48 4.51
CA GLU A 48 10.50 -1.06 4.74
C GLU A 48 9.65 -0.13 3.88
N ALA A 49 9.78 -0.20 2.55
CA ALA A 49 9.09 0.72 1.65
C ALA A 49 8.81 0.12 0.27
N VAL A 50 7.72 0.60 -0.36
CA VAL A 50 7.45 0.41 -1.79
C VAL A 50 7.66 1.74 -2.50
N SER A 51 8.58 1.78 -3.46
CA SER A 51 8.89 2.99 -4.24
C SER A 51 8.72 2.73 -5.74
N MET A 52 7.98 3.61 -6.43
CA MET A 52 7.71 3.52 -7.86
C MET A 52 7.99 4.87 -8.53
N LEU A 53 8.86 4.87 -9.55
CA LEU A 53 9.28 6.09 -10.24
C LEU A 53 9.19 5.93 -11.77
N ALA A 54 8.45 6.83 -12.42
CA ALA A 54 8.44 6.99 -13.86
C ALA A 54 9.12 8.31 -14.25
N ARG A 55 10.17 8.26 -15.06
CA ARG A 55 11.01 9.44 -15.36
C ARG A 55 10.54 10.31 -16.53
N LYS A 56 9.74 9.78 -17.45
CA LYS A 56 9.40 10.47 -18.71
C LYS A 56 7.91 10.52 -19.01
N ALA A 57 7.23 9.36 -18.96
CA ALA A 57 5.86 9.22 -19.44
C ALA A 57 4.78 9.20 -18.34
N GLY A 58 5.15 9.46 -17.09
CA GLY A 58 4.23 9.45 -15.94
C GLY A 58 3.81 8.05 -15.50
N MET A 59 2.83 8.01 -14.59
CA MET A 59 2.28 6.79 -13.99
C MET A 59 0.77 6.70 -14.27
N LYS A 60 0.28 5.48 -14.48
CA LYS A 60 -1.15 5.20 -14.64
C LYS A 60 -1.54 4.04 -13.72
N LEU A 61 -2.58 4.22 -12.93
CA LEU A 61 -3.13 3.22 -12.01
C LEU A 61 -4.63 3.13 -12.30
N PHE A 62 -5.09 1.97 -12.79
CA PHE A 62 -6.48 1.75 -13.17
C PHE A 62 -7.02 0.48 -12.54
N ALA A 63 -8.25 0.52 -12.04
CA ALA A 63 -9.07 -0.66 -11.79
C ALA A 63 -10.26 -0.62 -12.75
N ALA A 64 -10.28 -1.51 -13.75
CA ALA A 64 -11.39 -1.57 -14.71
C ALA A 64 -12.71 -1.94 -14.03
N LYS A 65 -12.64 -2.73 -12.96
CA LYS A 65 -13.72 -3.04 -12.02
C LYS A 65 -13.13 -3.17 -10.62
N GLY A 66 -13.96 -2.95 -9.61
CA GLY A 66 -13.54 -2.99 -8.21
C GLY A 66 -13.04 -1.64 -7.70
N LYS A 67 -12.90 -1.55 -6.38
CA LYS A 67 -12.50 -0.33 -5.66
C LYS A 67 -10.99 -0.11 -5.79
N VAL A 68 -10.58 1.13 -6.02
CA VAL A 68 -9.21 1.58 -5.74
C VAL A 68 -9.17 2.10 -4.32
N GLU A 69 -8.24 1.60 -3.52
CA GLU A 69 -8.07 1.96 -2.12
C GLU A 69 -6.61 2.33 -1.88
N ILE A 70 -6.39 3.52 -1.31
CA ILE A 70 -5.07 4.06 -0.98
C ILE A 70 -5.15 4.54 0.46
N GLN A 71 -4.27 4.01 1.31
CA GLN A 71 -4.24 4.31 2.74
C GLN A 71 -2.80 4.49 3.20
N ALA A 72 -2.56 5.51 4.02
CA ALA A 72 -1.40 5.57 4.90
C ALA A 72 -1.94 5.33 6.32
N GLN A 73 -1.68 4.15 6.86
CA GLN A 73 -2.41 3.66 8.05
C GLN A 73 -1.89 4.24 9.36
N ASP A 74 -0.61 4.61 9.39
CA ASP A 74 0.06 5.16 10.58
C ASP A 74 0.89 6.41 10.26
N ASP A 75 0.73 6.97 9.05
CA ASP A 75 1.46 8.17 8.63
C ASP A 75 0.63 8.98 7.61
N ALA A 76 1.19 10.06 7.08
CA ALA A 76 0.55 10.96 6.15
C ALA A 76 0.38 10.36 4.75
N LEU A 77 -0.73 10.74 4.10
CA LEU A 77 -0.94 10.56 2.67
C LEU A 77 -0.79 11.91 1.97
N GLU A 78 0.19 12.02 1.08
CA GLU A 78 0.44 13.23 0.29
C GLU A 78 0.16 12.99 -1.20
N ALA A 79 -0.55 13.94 -1.83
CA ALA A 79 -0.79 13.97 -3.27
C ALA A 79 -0.46 15.37 -3.80
N ILE A 80 0.68 15.51 -4.48
CA ILE A 80 1.22 16.80 -4.92
C ILE A 80 1.45 16.76 -6.43
N ALA A 81 1.01 17.80 -7.14
CA ALA A 81 1.32 18.01 -8.55
C ALA A 81 1.86 19.44 -8.77
N LYS A 82 2.81 19.58 -9.70
CA LYS A 82 3.31 20.90 -10.14
C LYS A 82 2.25 21.68 -10.96
N LYS A 83 1.34 20.94 -11.59
CA LYS A 83 0.19 21.46 -12.33
C LYS A 83 -1.08 21.09 -11.58
N ASP A 84 -2.18 20.92 -12.30
CA ASP A 84 -3.49 20.69 -11.72
C ASP A 84 -3.60 19.32 -11.03
N VAL A 85 -4.38 19.29 -9.95
CA VAL A 85 -4.91 18.06 -9.33
C VAL A 85 -6.42 18.07 -9.54
N THR A 86 -6.94 17.02 -10.19
CA THR A 86 -8.38 16.87 -10.44
C THR A 86 -8.92 15.68 -9.68
N VAL A 87 -9.96 15.89 -8.88
CA VAL A 87 -10.71 14.83 -8.19
C VAL A 87 -12.15 14.89 -8.69
N THR A 88 -12.61 13.83 -9.34
CA THR A 88 -13.92 13.78 -9.99
C THR A 88 -14.63 12.48 -9.66
N SER A 89 -15.91 12.58 -9.27
CA SER A 89 -16.85 11.46 -9.25
C SER A 89 -17.90 11.71 -10.34
N THR A 90 -18.05 10.78 -11.28
CA THR A 90 -18.95 10.97 -12.43
C THR A 90 -20.40 10.61 -12.12
N GLU A 91 -20.61 9.67 -11.21
CA GLU A 91 -21.94 9.13 -10.87
C GLU A 91 -22.23 9.13 -9.36
N GLY A 92 -21.23 9.45 -8.53
CA GLY A 92 -21.31 9.37 -7.08
C GLY A 92 -21.08 10.71 -6.39
N ARG A 93 -20.39 10.65 -5.24
CA ARG A 93 -20.05 11.82 -4.42
C ARG A 93 -18.55 11.89 -4.16
N ILE A 94 -18.06 13.09 -3.86
CA ILE A 94 -16.75 13.32 -3.24
C ILE A 94 -17.01 13.66 -1.78
N GLU A 95 -16.34 12.96 -0.87
CA GLU A 95 -16.46 13.16 0.57
C GLU A 95 -15.05 13.39 1.14
N ILE A 96 -14.89 14.49 1.88
CA ILE A 96 -13.64 14.85 2.54
C ILE A 96 -13.98 15.00 4.01
N THR A 97 -13.40 14.13 4.84
CA THR A 97 -13.62 14.10 6.29
C THR A 97 -12.27 14.17 6.98
N ALA A 98 -12.17 14.99 8.02
CA ALA A 98 -11.00 15.06 8.88
C ALA A 98 -11.44 15.06 10.35
N ALA A 99 -10.65 14.42 11.21
CA ALA A 99 -10.93 14.38 12.65
C ALA A 99 -10.64 15.73 13.36
N LYS A 100 -9.74 16.54 12.78
CA LYS A 100 -9.32 17.84 13.33
C LYS A 100 -9.85 18.98 12.47
N ASP A 101 -9.23 19.20 11.30
CA ASP A 101 -9.51 20.35 10.45
C ASP A 101 -9.52 19.98 8.97
N ILE A 102 -10.35 20.68 8.19
CA ILE A 102 -10.28 20.70 6.72
C ILE A 102 -9.93 22.12 6.30
N VAL A 103 -8.88 22.28 5.49
CA VAL A 103 -8.43 23.59 4.99
C VAL A 103 -8.33 23.57 3.47
N LEU A 104 -9.10 24.43 2.82
CA LEU A 104 -9.01 24.73 1.40
C LEU A 104 -8.42 26.13 1.26
N LYS A 105 -7.28 26.28 0.61
CA LYS A 105 -6.59 27.58 0.51
C LYS A 105 -5.88 27.74 -0.82
N ASN A 106 -5.72 28.98 -1.27
CA ASN A 106 -4.77 29.32 -2.33
C ASN A 106 -3.47 29.89 -1.74
N LEU A 107 -2.49 30.14 -2.60
CA LEU A 107 -1.21 30.74 -2.18
C LEU A 107 -1.34 32.23 -1.85
N ASP A 108 -2.36 32.90 -2.38
CA ASP A 108 -2.63 34.33 -2.15
C ASP A 108 -3.41 34.59 -0.84
N GLY A 109 -3.51 33.60 0.05
CA GLY A 109 -4.03 33.77 1.41
C GLY A 109 -5.54 33.66 1.60
N SER A 110 -6.32 33.42 0.54
CA SER A 110 -7.75 33.11 0.67
C SER A 110 -7.98 31.66 1.10
N PHE A 111 -8.92 31.43 2.02
CA PHE A 111 -9.17 30.10 2.54
C PHE A 111 -10.62 29.86 3.03
N ILE A 112 -10.96 28.57 3.08
CA ILE A 112 -12.12 28.01 3.77
C ILE A 112 -11.58 26.99 4.77
N GLN A 113 -11.92 27.15 6.04
CA GLN A 113 -11.51 26.22 7.09
C GLN A 113 -12.72 25.70 7.86
N ILE A 114 -12.81 24.38 8.01
CA ILE A 114 -13.72 23.71 8.94
C ILE A 114 -12.87 23.27 10.12
N THR A 115 -13.16 23.82 11.31
CA THR A 115 -12.38 23.57 12.53
C THR A 115 -13.28 23.55 13.76
N GLY A 116 -13.17 22.49 14.57
CA GLY A 116 -14.09 22.25 15.68
C GLY A 116 -15.55 22.24 15.21
N LYS A 117 -16.36 23.19 15.69
CA LYS A 117 -17.77 23.38 15.28
C LYS A 117 -17.98 24.63 14.41
N ASN A 118 -16.91 25.17 13.84
CA ASN A 118 -16.91 26.44 13.10
C ASN A 118 -16.56 26.24 11.62
N ILE A 119 -17.08 27.15 10.79
CA ILE A 119 -16.66 27.35 9.40
C ILE A 119 -16.11 28.78 9.31
N ILE A 120 -14.87 28.92 8.86
CA ILE A 120 -14.19 30.21 8.68
C ILE A 120 -13.98 30.44 7.18
N LEU A 121 -14.45 31.59 6.70
CA LEU A 121 -14.24 32.08 5.34
C LEU A 121 -13.34 33.32 5.44
N GLY A 122 -12.10 33.22 4.96
CA GLY A 122 -11.12 34.31 5.07
C GLY A 122 -10.58 34.72 3.71
N CYS A 123 -10.57 36.03 3.44
CA CYS A 123 -9.94 36.64 2.27
C CYS A 123 -9.73 38.15 2.48
N GLU A 124 -8.72 38.74 1.81
CA GLU A 124 -8.53 40.20 1.77
C GLU A 124 -9.50 40.89 0.79
N GLY A 125 -9.91 40.15 -0.25
CA GLY A 125 -10.90 40.59 -1.22
C GLY A 125 -12.35 40.37 -0.77
N ASN A 126 -13.24 40.18 -1.73
CA ASN A 126 -14.67 40.01 -1.48
C ASN A 126 -15.07 38.54 -1.43
N VAL A 127 -15.94 38.17 -0.48
CA VAL A 127 -16.76 36.95 -0.58
C VAL A 127 -18.01 37.27 -1.40
N LEU A 128 -18.02 36.89 -2.69
CA LEU A 128 -19.10 37.20 -3.62
C LEU A 128 -20.17 36.12 -3.64
N TRP A 129 -21.36 36.43 -3.11
CA TRP A 129 -22.52 35.53 -3.14
C TRP A 129 -23.42 35.83 -4.34
N LYS A 130 -23.46 34.94 -5.32
CA LYS A 130 -24.39 34.99 -6.46
C LYS A 130 -25.44 33.90 -6.32
N CYS A 131 -26.55 34.19 -5.63
CA CYS A 131 -27.59 33.21 -5.34
C CYS A 131 -29.00 33.82 -5.33
N ALA A 132 -30.02 32.99 -5.48
CA ALA A 132 -31.42 33.42 -5.42
C ALA A 132 -31.88 33.73 -3.98
N ASN A 133 -31.41 32.97 -2.98
CA ASN A 133 -31.73 33.16 -1.57
C ASN A 133 -30.55 32.74 -0.68
N ALA A 134 -30.32 33.49 0.40
CA ALA A 134 -29.43 33.11 1.50
C ALA A 134 -30.20 33.26 2.82
N GLN A 135 -30.26 32.19 3.62
CA GLN A 135 -31.00 32.17 4.88
C GLN A 135 -30.07 31.73 6.02
N LYS A 136 -30.15 32.43 7.15
CA LYS A 136 -29.49 32.03 8.39
C LYS A 136 -30.51 31.33 9.29
N MET A 137 -30.38 30.02 9.45
CA MET A 137 -31.22 29.20 10.33
C MET A 137 -30.53 28.92 11.67
N GLY A 138 -31.18 28.11 12.53
CA GLY A 138 -30.55 27.55 13.73
C GLY A 138 -29.41 26.58 13.39
N THR A 139 -28.69 26.12 14.42
CA THR A 139 -27.55 25.21 14.26
C THR A 139 -27.98 23.85 13.73
N ALA A 140 -27.16 23.23 12.88
CA ALA A 140 -27.30 21.86 12.42
C ALA A 140 -26.02 21.07 12.71
N ASN A 141 -26.13 19.75 12.87
CA ASN A 141 -25.00 18.86 13.14
C ASN A 141 -25.02 17.67 12.17
N TYR A 142 -23.85 17.18 11.79
CA TYR A 142 -23.67 15.97 11.00
C TYR A 142 -22.61 15.09 11.68
N THR A 143 -22.91 13.81 11.89
CA THR A 143 -21.98 12.86 12.54
C THR A 143 -21.45 11.88 11.50
N SER A 144 -20.13 11.75 11.41
CA SER A 144 -19.45 10.78 10.56
C SER A 144 -18.72 9.74 11.41
N SER A 145 -18.64 8.49 10.93
CA SER A 145 -17.90 7.41 11.58
C SER A 145 -16.43 7.44 11.19
N VAL A 146 -15.52 7.20 12.14
CA VAL A 146 -14.09 7.06 11.87
C VAL A 146 -13.86 5.76 11.08
N PRO A 147 -13.15 5.78 9.94
CA PRO A 147 -12.77 4.56 9.25
C PRO A 147 -11.85 3.68 10.12
N GLU A 148 -12.13 2.38 10.22
CA GLU A 148 -11.21 1.42 10.82
C GLU A 148 -10.15 1.00 9.79
N PHE A 149 -8.87 1.14 10.14
CA PHE A 149 -7.76 0.69 9.30
C PHE A 149 -7.50 -0.81 9.54
N PRO A 150 -7.36 -1.63 8.48
CA PRO A 150 -6.93 -3.01 8.64
C PRO A 150 -5.45 -3.04 9.04
N GLY A 151 -5.10 -3.68 10.16
CA GLY A 151 -3.69 -3.86 10.52
C GLY A 151 -2.95 -4.67 9.43
N GLY A 152 -1.80 -4.20 8.97
CA GLY A 152 -0.83 -5.03 8.27
C GLY A 152 -0.24 -6.06 9.24
N TYR A 153 0.01 -7.29 8.78
CA TYR A 153 0.55 -8.35 9.62
C TYR A 153 1.97 -8.68 9.18
N SER A 154 2.94 -8.49 10.07
CA SER A 154 4.28 -9.06 9.93
C SER A 154 4.53 -10.07 11.04
N GLU A 155 5.18 -11.18 10.71
CA GLU A 155 5.55 -12.19 11.69
C GLU A 155 6.82 -12.91 11.24
N TYR A 156 7.68 -13.26 12.20
CA TYR A 156 8.81 -14.16 12.02
C TYR A 156 8.70 -15.28 13.05
N PHE A 157 9.30 -16.43 12.77
CA PHE A 157 9.24 -17.61 13.62
C PHE A 157 10.63 -18.00 14.08
N VAL A 158 10.73 -18.43 15.33
CA VAL A 158 11.94 -19.05 15.85
C VAL A 158 11.79 -20.56 15.75
N ALA A 159 12.68 -21.21 15.00
CA ALA A 159 12.69 -22.66 14.89
C ALA A 159 13.36 -23.28 16.13
N HIS A 160 12.68 -24.26 16.73
CA HIS A 160 13.21 -25.10 17.79
C HIS A 160 13.29 -26.54 17.31
N ASP A 161 14.35 -27.24 17.71
CA ASP A 161 14.49 -28.68 17.50
C ASP A 161 13.48 -29.43 18.38
N GLU A 162 12.67 -30.29 17.75
CA GLU A 162 11.53 -30.97 18.38
C GLU A 162 11.95 -31.96 19.49
N LYS A 163 13.19 -32.44 19.48
CA LYS A 163 13.71 -33.42 20.45
C LYS A 163 14.44 -32.76 21.62
N THR A 164 15.09 -31.64 21.38
CA THR A 164 15.98 -31.00 22.36
C THR A 164 15.45 -29.66 22.87
N GLY A 165 14.47 -29.06 22.20
CA GLY A 165 13.93 -27.74 22.50
C GLY A 165 14.91 -26.59 22.22
N GLN A 166 16.12 -26.89 21.75
CA GLN A 166 17.15 -25.90 21.43
C GLN A 166 16.84 -25.20 20.11
N LEU A 167 17.37 -24.00 19.94
CA LEU A 167 17.26 -23.26 18.68
C LEU A 167 17.78 -24.14 17.54
N ALA A 168 17.08 -24.11 16.41
CA ALA A 168 17.43 -24.85 15.20
C ALA A 168 17.98 -23.86 14.15
N PRO A 169 19.24 -23.40 14.28
CA PRO A 169 19.87 -22.54 13.30
C PRO A 169 20.18 -23.30 12.01
N ASN A 170 20.27 -22.59 10.89
CA ASN A 170 20.56 -23.16 9.56
C ASN A 170 19.60 -24.28 9.12
N THR A 171 18.37 -24.28 9.64
CA THR A 171 17.35 -25.29 9.35
C THR A 171 16.45 -24.79 8.22
N ARG A 172 16.15 -25.67 7.27
CA ARG A 172 15.30 -25.29 6.14
C ARG A 172 13.87 -25.21 6.63
N TYR A 173 13.18 -24.12 6.31
CA TYR A 173 11.79 -23.94 6.72
C TYR A 173 10.89 -23.64 5.52
N ARG A 174 9.61 -23.93 5.70
CA ARG A 174 8.54 -23.62 4.76
C ARG A 174 7.32 -23.11 5.52
N ILE A 175 6.94 -21.87 5.28
CA ILE A 175 5.74 -21.23 5.84
C ILE A 175 4.70 -21.15 4.74
N THR A 176 3.52 -21.73 4.99
CA THR A 176 2.39 -21.74 4.05
C THR A 176 1.23 -20.96 4.64
N THR A 177 0.75 -19.92 3.95
CA THR A 177 -0.45 -19.17 4.34
C THR A 177 -1.71 -19.97 4.03
N SER A 178 -2.83 -19.66 4.67
CA SER A 178 -4.12 -20.34 4.41
C SER A 178 -4.58 -20.18 2.96
N LYS A 179 -4.13 -19.12 2.28
CA LYS A 179 -4.39 -18.85 0.86
C LYS A 179 -3.47 -19.62 -0.09
N GLY A 180 -2.54 -20.40 0.45
CA GLY A 180 -1.62 -21.25 -0.30
C GLY A 180 -0.34 -20.56 -0.76
N ASP A 181 -0.07 -19.33 -0.31
CA ASP A 181 1.23 -18.70 -0.53
C ASP A 181 2.26 -19.42 0.32
N VAL A 182 3.44 -19.67 -0.25
CA VAL A 182 4.48 -20.48 0.40
C VAL A 182 5.77 -19.70 0.39
N PHE A 183 6.23 -19.35 1.58
CA PHE A 183 7.52 -18.77 1.88
C PHE A 183 8.48 -19.88 2.31
N SER A 184 9.70 -19.90 1.79
CA SER A 184 10.68 -20.94 2.13
C SER A 184 12.05 -20.32 2.26
N GLY A 185 12.80 -20.73 3.27
CA GLY A 185 14.12 -20.19 3.56
C GLY A 185 14.94 -21.12 4.44
N ILE A 186 16.03 -20.58 4.97
CA ILE A 186 16.88 -21.22 5.97
C ILE A 186 16.91 -20.28 7.17
N THR A 187 16.78 -20.81 8.38
CA THR A 187 16.84 -20.02 9.60
C THR A 187 18.24 -19.45 9.84
N ASP A 188 18.32 -18.27 10.46
CA ASP A 188 19.59 -17.62 10.81
C ASP A 188 20.32 -18.33 11.97
N SER A 189 21.42 -17.75 12.46
CA SER A 189 22.21 -18.28 13.57
C SER A 189 21.44 -18.35 14.90
N ASP A 190 20.37 -17.59 15.02
CA ASP A 190 19.51 -17.53 16.20
C ASP A 190 18.20 -18.34 15.99
N GLY A 191 18.08 -19.05 14.86
CA GLY A 191 16.92 -19.88 14.53
C GLY A 191 15.75 -19.10 13.94
N ASN A 192 15.89 -17.81 13.61
CA ASN A 192 14.79 -17.02 13.06
C ASN A 192 14.56 -17.31 11.58
N THR A 193 13.29 -17.38 11.18
CA THR A 193 12.89 -17.30 9.78
C THR A 193 12.97 -15.85 9.29
N ALA A 194 13.07 -15.64 7.98
CA ALA A 194 12.84 -14.33 7.41
C ALA A 194 11.45 -13.82 7.80
N GLU A 195 11.35 -12.52 8.09
CA GLU A 195 10.09 -11.88 8.43
C GLU A 195 9.15 -11.88 7.21
N ILE A 196 7.91 -12.28 7.45
CA ILE A 196 6.88 -12.41 6.41
C ILE A 196 5.87 -11.31 6.60
N PHE A 197 5.60 -10.58 5.51
CA PHE A 197 4.60 -9.52 5.47
C PHE A 197 3.38 -10.01 4.68
N THR A 198 2.20 -9.89 5.29
CA THR A 198 0.93 -10.24 4.66
C THR A 198 -0.09 -9.10 4.79
N ALA A 199 -0.92 -8.95 3.76
CA ALA A 199 -1.92 -7.88 3.70
C ALA A 199 -3.15 -8.11 4.60
N LEU A 200 -3.34 -9.33 5.12
CA LEU A 200 -4.46 -9.74 5.97
C LEU A 200 -3.98 -10.79 6.96
N SER A 201 -4.56 -10.83 8.17
CA SER A 201 -4.34 -11.91 9.13
C SER A 201 -4.68 -13.24 8.48
N ASP A 202 -3.75 -14.17 8.50
CA ASP A 202 -3.97 -15.49 7.93
C ASP A 202 -3.38 -16.57 8.85
N LYS A 203 -4.11 -17.69 8.99
CA LYS A 203 -3.52 -18.86 9.64
C LYS A 203 -2.37 -19.37 8.76
N ILE A 204 -1.23 -19.62 9.37
CA ILE A 204 -0.07 -20.14 8.67
C ILE A 204 0.28 -21.54 9.19
N LYS A 205 0.95 -22.31 8.33
CA LYS A 205 1.52 -23.60 8.66
C LYS A 205 3.03 -23.52 8.45
N VAL A 206 3.81 -23.81 9.49
CA VAL A 206 5.26 -23.85 9.43
C VAL A 206 5.72 -25.31 9.39
N GLU A 207 6.58 -25.65 8.43
CA GLU A 207 7.21 -26.96 8.29
C GLU A 207 8.73 -26.76 8.35
N LEU A 208 9.40 -27.52 9.22
CA LEU A 208 10.86 -27.59 9.31
C LEU A 208 11.34 -28.85 8.59
N GLY A 209 12.49 -28.78 7.93
CA GLY A 209 13.05 -29.87 7.14
C GLY A 209 14.52 -30.16 7.43
#